data_AF-A0A935Z3V7-F1
#
_entry.id   AF-A0A935Z3V7-F1
#
_cell.length_a   1.000
_cell.length_b   1.000
_cell.length_c   1.000
_cell.angle_alpha   90.00
_cell.angle_beta   90.00
_cell.angle_gamma   90.00
#
_symmetry.space_group_name_H-M   'P 1'
#
loop_
_entity.id
_entity.type
_entity.pdbx_description
1 polymer ?
#
loop_
_entity_poly.entity_id
_entity_poly.type
_entity_poly.pdbx_seq_one_letter_code
_entity_poly.pdbx_strand_id
1 'polypeptide(L)'
;MTSSQSLLALATGISWLVSMAGHVGLLVVALVLVRRHRPDAAGPLVGWAVAELVLGVVGAALGPITTALVARSSGIEAVVTAQAVQTLVRTVLGAGLVAWLAYALVVLAQPPKPVEVPREPPYR
;
A
#
# COMPACT_ATOMS: atom_id res chain seq x y z
N MET A 1 5.61 31.98 7.67
CA MET A 1 4.52 31.00 7.49
C MET A 1 3.32 31.50 8.27
N THR A 2 2.15 31.61 7.65
CA THR A 2 0.92 31.99 8.37
C THR A 2 0.49 30.83 9.29
N SER A 3 -0.17 31.13 10.41
CA SER A 3 -0.66 30.12 11.37
C SER A 3 -1.49 29.00 10.72
N SER A 4 -2.21 29.32 9.64
CA SER A 4 -2.98 28.36 8.84
C SER A 4 -2.11 27.34 8.08
N GLN A 5 -0.95 27.75 7.56
CA GLN A 5 -0.04 26.85 6.85
C GLN A 5 0.62 25.84 7.80
N SER A 6 0.98 26.27 9.01
CA SER A 6 1.54 25.37 10.02
C SER A 6 0.52 24.34 10.52
N LEU A 7 -0.74 24.76 10.71
CA LEU A 7 -1.81 23.83 11.11
C LEU A 7 -2.10 22.78 10.04
N LEU A 8 -2.13 23.20 8.77
CA LEU A 8 -2.35 22.29 7.65
C LEU A 8 -1.20 21.28 7.52
N ALA A 9 0.05 21.73 7.60
CA ALA A 9 1.22 20.85 7.56
C ALA A 9 1.21 19.82 8.71
N LEU A 10 0.84 20.25 9.92
CA LEU A 10 0.74 19.38 11.08
C LEU A 10 -0.39 18.35 10.93
N ALA A 11 -1.56 18.77 10.47
CA ALA A 11 -2.68 17.87 10.19
C ALA A 11 -2.34 16.83 9.12
N THR A 12 -1.70 17.24 8.03
CA THR A 12 -1.23 16.32 6.98
C THR A 12 -0.19 15.34 7.51
N GLY A 13 0.77 15.81 8.31
CA GLY A 13 1.80 14.97 8.92
C GLY A 13 1.21 13.91 9.86
N ILE A 14 0.30 14.31 10.75
CA ILE A 14 -0.38 13.38 11.66
C ILE A 14 -1.23 12.37 10.89
N SER A 15 -2.02 12.84 9.91
CA SER A 15 -2.82 11.95 9.07
C SER A 15 -1.96 10.91 8.37
N TRP A 16 -0.81 11.30 7.82
CA TRP A 16 0.12 10.39 7.19
C TRP A 16 0.67 9.35 8.16
N LEU A 17 1.08 9.77 9.37
CA LEU A 17 1.58 8.85 10.40
C LEU A 17 0.53 7.82 10.83
N VAL A 18 -0.71 8.26 11.05
CA VAL A 18 -1.83 7.38 11.41
C VAL A 18 -2.12 6.39 10.29
N SER A 19 -2.15 6.85 9.03
CA SER A 19 -2.32 5.97 7.88
C SER A 19 -1.20 4.92 7.80
N MET A 20 0.07 5.32 7.91
CA MET A 20 1.21 4.38 7.88
C MET A 20 1.15 3.36 9.02
N ALA A 21 0.80 3.79 10.24
CA ALA A 21 0.61 2.86 11.36
C ALA A 21 -0.49 1.84 11.06
N GLY A 22 -1.59 2.25 10.44
CA GLY A 22 -2.66 1.35 9.99
C GLY A 22 -2.18 0.33 8.96
N HIS A 23 -1.41 0.75 7.96
CA HIS A 23 -0.89 -0.15 6.92
C HIS A 23 0.10 -1.17 7.51
N VAL A 24 0.99 -0.72 8.41
CA VAL A 24 1.90 -1.62 9.14
C VAL A 24 1.10 -2.60 9.99
N GLY A 25 0.03 -2.15 10.67
CA GLY A 25 -0.86 -3.03 11.43
C GLY A 25 -1.48 -4.13 10.57
N LEU A 26 -1.99 -3.77 9.38
CA LEU A 26 -2.53 -4.74 8.42
C LEU A 26 -1.48 -5.74 7.94
N LEU A 27 -0.26 -5.27 7.67
CA LEU A 27 0.86 -6.14 7.29
C LEU A 27 1.20 -7.14 8.40
N VAL A 28 1.23 -6.70 9.67
CA VAL A 28 1.46 -7.60 10.81
C VAL A 28 0.34 -8.63 10.93
N VAL A 29 -0.92 -8.23 10.76
CA VAL A 29 -2.05 -9.16 10.75
C VAL A 29 -1.90 -10.21 9.65
N ALA A 30 -1.55 -9.80 8.43
CA ALA A 30 -1.31 -10.74 7.33
C ALA A 30 -0.15 -11.71 7.63
N LEU A 31 0.97 -11.21 8.18
CA LEU A 31 2.16 -12.00 8.48
C LEU A 31 1.98 -12.95 9.67
N VAL A 32 1.22 -12.56 10.69
CA VAL A 32 1.09 -13.33 11.93
C VAL A 32 -0.16 -14.21 11.91
N LEU A 33 -1.33 -13.63 11.62
CA LEU A 33 -2.60 -14.35 11.71
C LEU A 33 -2.87 -15.15 10.44
N VAL A 34 -2.81 -14.51 9.28
CA VAL A 34 -3.15 -15.19 8.01
C VAL A 34 -2.11 -16.25 7.68
N ARG A 35 -0.81 -15.95 7.82
CA ARG A 35 0.25 -16.96 7.61
C ARG A 35 0.11 -18.19 8.52
N ARG A 36 -0.37 -18.00 9.75
CA ARG A 36 -0.56 -19.10 10.72
C ARG A 36 -1.79 -19.94 10.41
N HIS A 37 -2.90 -19.33 10.03
CA HIS A 37 -4.19 -20.02 9.87
C HIS A 37 -4.50 -20.41 8.42
N ARG A 38 -3.99 -19.67 7.44
CA ARG A 38 -4.23 -19.81 5.99
C ARG A 38 -2.96 -19.45 5.20
N PRO A 39 -1.89 -20.27 5.27
CA PRO A 39 -0.64 -20.00 4.56
C PRO A 39 -0.81 -19.93 3.03
N ASP A 40 -1.85 -20.57 2.50
CA ASP A 40 -2.27 -20.54 1.09
C ASP A 40 -2.70 -19.13 0.64
N ALA A 41 -3.36 -18.36 1.52
CA ALA A 41 -3.87 -17.02 1.23
C ALA A 41 -2.91 -15.90 1.68
N ALA A 42 -1.87 -16.23 2.46
CA ALA A 42 -0.96 -15.24 3.04
C ALA A 42 -0.13 -14.51 1.98
N GLY A 43 0.33 -15.20 0.93
CA GLY A 43 1.18 -14.62 -0.11
C GLY A 43 0.56 -13.39 -0.79
N PRO A 44 -0.66 -13.51 -1.37
CA PRO A 44 -1.35 -12.38 -1.99
C PRO A 44 -1.61 -11.21 -1.03
N LEU A 45 -2.01 -11.48 0.21
CA LEU A 45 -2.30 -10.44 1.22
C LEU A 45 -1.04 -9.69 1.67
N VAL A 46 0.05 -10.40 1.92
CA VAL A 46 1.34 -9.80 2.28
C VAL A 46 1.89 -9.00 1.10
N GLY A 47 1.81 -9.54 -0.12
CA GLY A 47 2.22 -8.84 -1.33
C GLY A 47 1.48 -7.52 -1.53
N TRP A 48 0.16 -7.53 -1.35
CA TRP A 48 -0.67 -6.32 -1.38
C TRP A 48 -0.25 -5.31 -0.30
N ALA A 49 -0.15 -5.74 0.96
CA ALA A 49 0.17 -4.85 2.08
C ALA A 49 1.57 -4.20 1.93
N VAL A 50 2.55 -4.96 1.43
CA VAL A 50 3.89 -4.42 1.12
C VAL A 50 3.82 -3.42 -0.02
N ALA A 51 3.10 -3.73 -1.10
CA ALA A 51 2.98 -2.84 -2.25
C ALA A 51 2.30 -1.51 -1.88
N GLU A 52 1.26 -1.55 -1.04
CA GLU A 52 0.60 -0.36 -0.51
C GLU A 52 1.55 0.50 0.33
N LEU A 53 2.30 -0.14 1.25
CA LEU A 53 3.33 0.55 2.06
C LEU A 53 4.38 1.24 1.20
N VAL A 54 4.92 0.52 0.21
CA VAL A 54 5.90 1.09 -0.73
C VAL A 54 5.31 2.27 -1.48
N LEU A 55 4.09 2.13 -2.01
CA LEU A 55 3.44 3.22 -2.74
C LEU A 55 3.19 4.44 -1.84
N GLY A 56 2.80 4.23 -0.58
CA GLY A 56 2.61 5.28 0.41
C GLY A 56 3.89 6.05 0.73
N VAL A 57 4.99 5.33 0.98
CA VAL A 57 6.31 5.92 1.29
C VAL A 57 6.89 6.64 0.08
N VAL A 58 6.95 5.95 -1.07
CA VAL A 58 7.46 6.51 -2.32
C VAL A 58 6.64 7.73 -2.73
N GLY A 59 5.33 7.64 -2.60
CA GLY A 59 4.44 8.76 -2.84
C GLY A 59 4.78 9.97 -1.96
N ALA A 60 4.86 9.77 -0.64
CA ALA A 60 5.14 10.84 0.31
C ALA A 60 6.50 11.50 0.07
N ALA A 61 7.51 10.72 -0.33
CA ALA A 61 8.84 11.23 -0.66
C ALA A 61 8.88 11.97 -2.01
N LEU A 62 8.26 11.40 -3.05
CA LEU A 62 8.35 11.95 -4.41
C LEU A 62 7.57 13.25 -4.58
N GLY A 63 6.40 13.41 -3.96
CA GLY A 63 5.54 14.59 -4.15
C GLY A 63 6.22 15.94 -3.87
N PRO A 64 6.87 16.12 -2.71
CA PRO A 64 7.61 17.35 -2.40
C PRO A 64 8.82 17.55 -3.33
N ILE A 65 9.53 16.48 -3.67
CA ILE A 65 10.73 16.52 -4.52
C ILE A 65 10.38 16.95 -5.95
N THR A 66 9.37 16.32 -6.56
CA THR A 66 8.90 16.67 -7.92
C THR A 66 8.39 18.10 -7.96
N THR A 67 7.60 18.50 -6.96
CA THR A 67 7.09 19.87 -6.85
C THR A 67 8.24 20.88 -6.74
N ALA A 68 9.25 20.61 -5.91
CA ALA A 68 10.39 21.50 -5.72
C ALA A 68 11.30 21.60 -6.96
N LEU A 69 11.50 20.50 -7.69
CA LEU A 69 12.30 20.47 -8.92
C LEU A 69 11.60 21.21 -10.05
N VAL A 70 10.31 20.93 -10.28
CA VAL A 70 9.53 21.53 -11.38
C VAL A 70 9.27 23.01 -11.14
N ALA A 71 9.01 23.43 -9.89
CA ALA A 71 8.84 24.83 -9.55
C ALA A 71 10.09 25.67 -9.86
N ARG A 72 11.28 25.08 -9.77
CA ARG A 72 12.55 25.75 -10.06
C ARG A 72 12.82 25.89 -11.55
N SER A 73 12.35 24.97 -12.39
CA SER A 73 12.71 24.93 -13.81
C SER A 73 11.69 25.58 -14.74
N SER A 74 10.40 25.56 -14.40
CA SER A 74 9.35 25.80 -15.41
C SER A 74 8.10 26.52 -14.89
N GLY A 75 8.15 27.10 -13.69
CA GLY A 75 7.07 27.93 -13.14
C GLY A 75 5.83 27.14 -12.67
N ILE A 76 4.76 27.86 -12.37
CA ILE A 76 3.60 27.34 -11.63
C ILE A 76 2.76 26.35 -12.49
N GLU A 77 2.56 26.62 -13.78
CA GLU A 77 1.76 25.73 -14.65
C GLU A 77 2.37 24.34 -14.82
N ALA A 78 3.71 24.26 -14.86
CA ALA A 78 4.42 22.99 -14.90
C ALA A 78 4.25 22.19 -13.60
N VAL A 79 4.19 22.87 -12.45
CA VAL A 79 3.92 22.22 -11.16
C VAL A 79 2.53 21.62 -11.14
N VAL A 80 1.52 22.36 -11.61
CA VAL A 80 0.13 21.89 -11.65
C VAL A 80 -0.01 20.68 -12.57
N THR A 81 0.60 20.71 -13.76
CA THR A 81 0.58 19.57 -14.69
C THR A 81 1.33 18.35 -14.13
N ALA A 82 2.49 18.54 -13.49
CA ALA A 82 3.21 17.46 -12.82
C ALA A 82 2.39 16.82 -11.68
N GLN A 83 1.71 17.64 -10.87
CA GLN A 83 0.82 17.15 -9.81
C GLN A 83 -0.39 16.40 -10.37
N ALA A 84 -0.98 16.88 -11.47
CA ALA A 84 -2.10 16.20 -12.13
C ALA A 84 -1.68 14.82 -12.67
N VAL A 85 -0.52 14.73 -13.32
CA VAL A 85 0.04 13.45 -13.81
C VAL A 85 0.34 12.51 -12.64
N GLN A 86 0.98 13.01 -11.58
CA GLN A 86 1.28 12.20 -10.40
C GLN A 86 0.01 11.67 -9.73
N THR A 87 -1.04 12.50 -9.66
CA THR A 87 -2.35 12.11 -9.13
C THR A 87 -2.99 11.03 -10.00
N LEU A 88 -2.97 11.18 -11.33
CA LEU A 88 -3.50 10.20 -12.26
C LEU A 88 -2.80 8.83 -12.09
N VAL A 89 -1.46 8.82 -12.07
CA VAL A 89 -0.67 7.60 -11.89
C VAL A 89 -1.00 6.93 -10.56
N ARG A 90 -1.07 7.70 -9.47
CA ARG A 90 -1.43 7.17 -8.15
C ARG A 90 -2.84 6.60 -8.12
N THR A 91 -3.80 7.24 -8.77
CA THR A 91 -5.19 6.75 -8.84
C THR A 91 -5.26 5.41 -9.57
N VAL A 92 -4.54 5.27 -10.70
CA VAL A 92 -4.49 4.01 -11.46
C VAL A 92 -3.82 2.91 -10.63
N LEU A 93 -2.69 3.19 -10.00
CA LEU A 93 -2.01 2.22 -9.12
C LEU A 93 -2.88 1.84 -7.91
N GLY A 94 -3.58 2.82 -7.32
CA GLY A 94 -4.52 2.60 -6.22
C GLY A 94 -5.69 1.70 -6.63
N ALA A 95 -6.27 1.92 -7.80
CA ALA A 95 -7.33 1.04 -8.33
C ALA A 95 -6.82 -0.39 -8.54
N GLY A 96 -5.60 -0.56 -9.06
CA GLY A 96 -4.94 -1.86 -9.20
C GLY A 96 -4.71 -2.55 -7.85
N LEU A 97 -4.26 -1.81 -6.83
CA LEU A 97 -4.10 -2.32 -5.47
C LEU A 97 -5.43 -2.74 -4.85
N VAL A 98 -6.51 -1.98 -5.06
CA VAL A 98 -7.85 -2.36 -4.59
C VAL A 98 -8.34 -3.64 -5.27
N ALA A 99 -8.13 -3.78 -6.57
CA ALA A 99 -8.47 -5.00 -7.29
C ALA A 99 -7.66 -6.21 -6.77
N TRP A 100 -6.37 -6.01 -6.49
CA TRP A 100 -5.52 -7.04 -5.88
C TRP A 100 -5.97 -7.40 -4.46
N LEU A 101 -6.31 -6.40 -3.63
CA LEU A 101 -6.88 -6.65 -2.30
C LEU A 101 -8.16 -7.49 -2.40
N ALA A 102 -9.07 -7.13 -3.31
CA ALA A 102 -10.31 -7.87 -3.52
C ALA A 102 -10.02 -9.33 -3.89
N TYR A 103 -9.08 -9.57 -4.81
CA TYR A 103 -8.63 -10.92 -5.14
C TYR A 103 -8.07 -11.67 -3.91
N ALA A 104 -7.22 -11.02 -3.12
CA ALA A 104 -6.59 -11.62 -1.96
C ALA A 104 -7.62 -11.98 -0.86
N LEU A 105 -8.64 -11.12 -0.68
CA LEU A 105 -9.77 -11.38 0.21
C LEU A 105 -10.65 -12.53 -0.29
N VAL A 106 -10.89 -12.64 -1.60
CA VAL A 106 -11.62 -13.77 -2.19
C VAL A 106 -10.88 -15.09 -1.92
N VAL A 107 -9.56 -15.12 -2.11
CA VAL A 107 -8.73 -16.31 -1.81
C VAL A 107 -8.81 -16.67 -0.32
N LEU A 108 -8.79 -15.68 0.57
CA LEU A 108 -8.93 -15.91 2.01
C LEU A 108 -10.31 -16.45 2.39
N ALA A 109 -11.37 -15.97 1.74
CA ALA A 109 -12.75 -16.36 2.00
C ALA A 109 -13.10 -17.77 1.49
N GLN A 110 -12.35 -18.28 0.50
CA GLN A 110 -12.54 -19.65 0.02
C GLN A 110 -12.15 -20.68 1.08
N PRO A 111 -12.81 -21.86 1.13
CA PRO A 111 -12.45 -22.91 2.06
C PRO A 111 -10.98 -23.38 1.88
N PRO A 112 -10.33 -23.88 2.94
CA PRO A 112 -8.95 -24.33 2.85
C PRO A 112 -8.80 -25.41 1.79
N LYS A 113 -7.74 -25.34 0.98
CA LYS A 113 -7.45 -26.41 0.02
C LYS A 113 -7.23 -27.73 0.79
N PRO A 114 -7.77 -28.86 0.31
CA PRO A 114 -7.57 -30.15 0.95
C PRO A 114 -6.08 -30.44 1.10
N VAL A 115 -5.63 -30.79 2.31
CA VAL A 115 -4.27 -31.26 2.54
C VAL A 115 -4.18 -32.66 1.93
N GLU A 116 -3.41 -32.81 0.86
CA GLU A 116 -3.07 -34.12 0.31
C GLU A 116 -2.18 -34.84 1.33
N VAL A 117 -2.79 -35.74 2.12
CA VAL A 117 -2.03 -36.63 2.99
C VAL A 117 -1.37 -37.67 2.08
N PRO A 118 -0.03 -37.76 2.04
CA PRO A 118 0.64 -38.82 1.27
C PRO A 118 0.15 -40.17 1.77
N ARG A 119 -0.48 -40.95 0.89
CA ARG A 119 -1.10 -42.24 1.23
C ARG A 119 -0.10 -43.37 1.47
N GLU A 120 1.19 -43.14 1.22
CA GLU A 120 2.22 -44.16 1.40
C GLU A 120 3.02 -43.91 2.68
N PRO A 121 3.06 -44.87 3.62
CA PRO A 121 4.00 -44.79 4.74
C PRO A 121 5.44 -44.86 4.18
N PRO A 122 6.38 -44.05 4.72
CA PRO A 122 7.76 -43.97 4.24
C PRO A 122 8.62 -45.22 4.50
N TYR A 123 8.01 -46.33 4.93
CA TYR A 123 8.71 -47.57 5.22
C TYR A 123 7.98 -48.73 4.55
N ARG A 124 8.62 -49.31 3.52
CA ARG A 124 8.42 -50.68 3.04
C ARG A 124 9.74 -51.41 3.18
#